data_AF-A0A1Y2BHL3-F1
#
_entry.id   AF-A0A1Y2BHL3-F1
#
_cell.length_a   1.000
_cell.length_b   1.000
_cell.length_c   1.000
_cell.angle_alpha   90.00
_cell.angle_beta   90.00
_cell.angle_gamma   90.00
#
_symmetry.space_group_name_H-M   'P 1'
#
loop_
_entity.id
_entity.type
_entity.pdbx_description
1 polymer ?
#
loop_
_entity_poly.entity_id
_entity_poly.type
_entity_poly.pdbx_seq_one_letter_code
_entity_poly.pdbx_strand_id
1 'polypeptide(L)'
;MAINDTNSNPDILPNTTIKILHFTDTTSKNRVMPGGFVISMAQTIYNEYPDVVAVYGGYSSTNAVYEAEMFSTYQIPYAGSTQASPVLSDKNKFPYFVRSYAGT
;
A
#
# COMPACT_ATOMS: atom_id res chain seq x y z
N MET A 1 -10.42 -9.09 13.57
CA MET A 1 -9.27 -8.45 12.88
C MET A 1 -9.43 -8.86 11.43
N ALA A 2 -9.52 -7.93 10.48
CA ALA A 2 -10.04 -8.22 9.14
C ALA A 2 -9.45 -9.49 8.49
N ILE A 3 -8.14 -9.74 8.60
CA ILE A 3 -7.52 -10.96 8.05
C ILE A 3 -7.95 -12.25 8.77
N ASN A 4 -8.09 -12.23 10.09
CA ASN A 4 -8.59 -13.40 10.82
C ASN A 4 -10.05 -13.69 10.44
N ASP A 5 -10.85 -12.62 10.27
CA ASP A 5 -12.26 -12.73 9.91
C ASP A 5 -12.38 -13.26 8.46
N THR A 6 -11.49 -12.85 7.54
CA THR A 6 -11.41 -13.39 6.19
C THR A 6 -10.93 -14.86 6.17
N ASN A 7 -9.80 -15.17 6.81
CA ASN A 7 -9.22 -16.52 6.80
C ASN A 7 -10.08 -17.57 7.51
N SER A 8 -10.98 -17.16 8.41
CA SER A 8 -11.93 -18.05 9.08
C SER A 8 -13.25 -18.22 8.34
N ASN A 9 -13.50 -17.41 7.30
CA ASN A 9 -14.74 -17.46 6.53
C ASN A 9 -14.59 -18.44 5.33
N PRO A 10 -15.34 -19.55 5.30
CA PRO A 10 -15.26 -20.52 4.21
C PRO A 10 -15.77 -19.99 2.86
N ASP A 11 -16.56 -18.90 2.86
CA ASP A 11 -17.14 -18.31 1.65
C ASP A 11 -16.21 -17.28 0.99
N ILE A 12 -15.16 -16.81 1.69
CA ILE A 12 -14.23 -15.80 1.18
C ILE A 12 -12.86 -16.43 1.00
N LEU A 13 -12.45 -16.61 -0.25
CA LEU A 13 -11.17 -17.23 -0.64
C LEU A 13 -10.98 -18.63 0.00
N PRO A 14 -11.86 -19.60 -0.32
CA PRO A 14 -11.76 -20.95 0.24
C PRO A 14 -10.40 -21.58 -0.08
N ASN A 15 -9.90 -22.39 0.87
CA ASN A 15 -8.59 -23.06 0.78
C ASN A 15 -7.40 -22.10 0.57
N THR A 16 -7.54 -20.82 0.92
CA THR A 16 -6.50 -19.81 0.81
C THR A 16 -6.28 -19.15 2.17
N THR A 17 -5.01 -18.93 2.52
CA THR A 17 -4.65 -18.21 3.74
C THR A 17 -3.96 -16.91 3.38
N ILE A 18 -4.55 -15.77 3.74
CA ILE A 18 -3.92 -14.47 3.63
C ILE A 18 -2.93 -14.28 4.78
N LYS A 19 -1.72 -13.84 4.45
CA LYS A 19 -0.69 -13.42 5.40
C LYS A 19 -0.39 -11.93 5.21
N ILE A 20 -0.01 -11.25 6.29
CA ILE A 20 0.44 -9.84 6.24
C ILE A 20 1.93 -9.79 6.55
N LEU A 21 2.67 -9.06 5.72
CA LEU A 21 3.99 -8.54 6.05
C LEU A 21 3.83 -7.07 6.43
N HIS A 22 4.39 -6.69 7.58
CA HIS A 22 4.28 -5.32 8.10
C HIS A 22 5.60 -4.57 7.89
N PHE A 23 5.53 -3.46 7.16
CA PHE A 23 6.61 -2.52 6.97
C PHE A 23 6.29 -1.24 7.76
N THR A 24 7.23 -0.75 8.56
CA THR A 24 7.05 0.46 9.37
C THR A 24 8.24 1.40 9.25
N ASP A 25 7.96 2.70 9.16
CA ASP A 25 8.92 3.80 9.10
C ASP A 25 9.01 4.57 10.42
N THR A 26 8.24 4.16 11.45
CA THR A 26 8.01 4.96 12.67
C THR A 26 9.17 4.97 13.66
N THR A 27 10.40 4.67 13.21
CA THR A 27 11.58 4.57 14.08
C THR A 27 12.22 5.92 14.40
N SER A 28 11.82 7.01 13.74
CA SER A 28 12.35 8.34 14.05
C SER A 28 11.27 9.27 14.63
N LYS A 29 11.62 10.00 15.70
CA LYS A 29 10.76 11.00 16.35
C LYS A 29 10.33 12.14 15.39
N ASN A 30 10.96 12.21 14.22
CA ASN A 30 10.64 13.14 13.15
C ASN A 30 9.73 12.40 12.15
N ARG A 31 8.43 12.66 12.22
CA ARG A 31 7.35 12.06 11.40
C ARG A 31 7.39 12.42 9.90
N VAL A 32 8.58 12.61 9.36
CA VAL A 32 8.77 12.83 7.93
C VAL A 32 9.17 11.48 7.36
N MET A 33 8.27 10.86 6.58
CA MET A 33 8.68 9.75 5.72
C MET A 33 9.83 10.26 4.85
N PRO A 34 11.05 9.73 4.98
CA PRO A 34 12.05 10.00 3.98
C PRO A 34 11.50 9.39 2.69
N GLY A 35 11.46 10.13 1.58
CA GLY A 35 11.13 9.53 0.28
C GLY A 35 11.97 8.28 -0.01
N GLY A 36 13.18 8.20 0.56
CA GLY A 36 14.03 7.02 0.56
C GLY A 36 13.41 5.77 1.20
N PHE A 37 12.57 5.89 2.23
CA PHE A 37 11.89 4.74 2.83
C PHE A 37 10.94 4.08 1.82
N VAL A 38 10.13 4.88 1.11
CA VAL A 38 9.22 4.37 0.08
C VAL A 38 9.99 3.64 -1.01
N ILE A 39 11.09 4.24 -1.47
CA ILE A 39 11.95 3.64 -2.50
C ILE A 39 12.50 2.30 -1.99
N SER A 40 13.08 2.28 -0.78
CA SER A 40 13.64 1.04 -0.21
C SER A 40 12.57 -0.02 0.00
N MET A 41 11.38 0.35 0.47
CA MET A 41 10.28 -0.58 0.71
C MET A 41 9.78 -1.17 -0.60
N ALA A 42 9.52 -0.35 -1.62
CA ALA A 42 9.07 -0.84 -2.92
C ALA A 42 10.10 -1.76 -3.57
N GLN A 43 11.39 -1.42 -3.48
CA GLN A 43 12.50 -2.26 -3.96
C GLN A 43 12.61 -3.58 -3.21
N THR A 44 12.54 -3.55 -1.87
CA THR A 44 12.57 -4.76 -1.05
C THR A 44 11.38 -5.66 -1.35
N ILE A 45 10.16 -5.11 -1.47
CA ILE A 45 8.98 -5.90 -1.85
C ILE A 45 9.19 -6.55 -3.22
N TYR A 46 9.59 -5.77 -4.23
CA TYR A 46 9.78 -6.27 -5.58
C TYR A 46 10.88 -7.34 -5.71
N ASN A 47 12.01 -7.16 -5.02
CA ASN A 47 13.17 -8.05 -5.16
C ASN A 47 13.15 -9.25 -4.20
N GLU A 48 12.66 -9.06 -2.97
CA GLU A 48 12.78 -10.05 -1.89
C GLU A 48 11.46 -10.74 -1.54
N TYR A 49 10.32 -10.12 -1.86
CA TYR A 49 8.98 -10.64 -1.53
C TYR A 49 8.08 -10.69 -2.78
N PRO A 50 8.43 -11.49 -3.81
CA PRO A 50 7.68 -11.55 -5.07
C PRO A 50 6.26 -12.14 -4.91
N ASP A 51 5.95 -12.73 -3.76
CA ASP A 51 4.64 -13.26 -3.39
C ASP A 51 3.70 -12.18 -2.78
N VAL A 52 4.20 -10.97 -2.55
CA VAL A 52 3.37 -9.83 -2.14
C VAL A 52 2.57 -9.33 -3.34
N VAL A 53 1.26 -9.59 -3.30
CA VAL A 53 0.34 -9.24 -4.39
C VAL A 53 -0.24 -7.83 -4.29
N ALA A 54 -0.15 -7.18 -3.12
CA ALA A 54 -0.65 -5.82 -2.91
C ALA A 54 -0.09 -5.20 -1.62
N VAL A 55 -0.07 -3.88 -1.57
CA VAL A 55 0.23 -3.07 -0.39
C VAL A 55 -1.01 -2.32 0.06
N TYR A 56 -1.28 -2.29 1.36
CA TYR A 56 -2.35 -1.50 1.96
C TYR A 56 -1.76 -0.57 3.03
N GLY A 57 -2.10 0.72 2.99
CA GLY A 57 -1.58 1.66 3.97
C GLY A 57 -1.70 3.12 3.59
N GLY A 58 -0.61 3.85 3.84
CA GLY A 58 -0.53 5.30 3.70
C GLY A 58 -1.18 6.04 4.86
N TYR A 59 -0.53 7.09 5.35
CA TYR A 59 -1.09 7.97 6.38
C TYR A 59 -1.54 9.32 5.81
N SER A 60 -0.68 10.02 5.06
CA SER A 60 -0.96 11.35 4.50
C SER A 60 -1.11 11.30 2.98
N SER A 61 -1.91 12.20 2.42
CA SER A 61 -2.03 12.34 0.96
C SER A 61 -0.70 12.69 0.30
N THR A 62 0.15 13.47 0.97
CA THR A 62 1.48 13.84 0.48
C THR A 62 2.38 12.61 0.34
N ASN A 63 2.40 11.73 1.35
CA ASN A 63 3.22 10.52 1.31
C ASN A 63 2.69 9.53 0.27
N ALA A 64 1.37 9.39 0.17
CA ALA A 64 0.76 8.48 -0.79
C ALA A 64 1.02 8.85 -2.25
N VAL A 65 1.32 10.11 -2.57
CA VAL A 65 1.76 10.47 -3.93
C VAL A 65 3.07 9.77 -4.27
N TYR A 66 4.06 9.83 -3.37
CA TYR A 66 5.35 9.15 -3.56
C TYR A 66 5.20 7.63 -3.55
N GLU A 67 4.38 7.09 -2.64
CA GLU A 67 4.09 5.65 -2.58
C GLU A 67 3.40 5.17 -3.86
N ALA A 68 2.37 5.88 -4.32
CA ALA A 68 1.64 5.53 -5.53
C ALA A 68 2.53 5.57 -6.78
N GLU A 69 3.44 6.54 -6.87
CA GLU A 69 4.42 6.61 -7.97
C GLU A 69 5.39 5.42 -7.95
N MET A 70 5.96 5.12 -6.79
CA MET A 70 6.93 4.03 -6.65
C MET A 70 6.28 2.67 -6.85
N PHE A 71 5.14 2.41 -6.24
CA PHE A 71 4.44 1.14 -6.44
C PHE A 71 3.91 0.98 -7.86
N SER A 72 3.50 2.06 -8.54
CA SER A 72 3.15 2.00 -9.97
C SER A 72 4.35 1.67 -10.85
N THR A 73 5.56 2.14 -10.49
CA THR A 73 6.81 1.82 -11.21
C THR A 73 7.13 0.33 -11.17
N TYR A 74 6.91 -0.32 -10.02
CA TYR A 74 7.11 -1.77 -9.86
C TYR A 74 5.86 -2.60 -10.16
N GLN A 75 4.78 -1.97 -10.64
CA GLN A 75 3.49 -2.63 -10.95
C GLN A 75 2.88 -3.36 -9.75
N ILE A 76 3.08 -2.82 -8.54
CA ILE A 76 2.55 -3.36 -7.29
C ILE A 76 1.24 -2.61 -6.97
N PRO A 77 0.08 -3.30 -6.87
CA PRO A 77 -1.16 -2.68 -6.43
C PRO A 77 -1.02 -2.03 -5.05
N TYR A 78 -1.42 -0.76 -4.93
CA TYR A 78 -1.36 -0.01 -3.67
C TYR A 78 -2.74 0.55 -3.30
N ALA A 79 -3.25 0.16 -2.14
CA ALA A 79 -4.53 0.58 -1.60
C ALA A 79 -4.36 1.56 -0.43
N GLY A 80 -4.73 2.82 -0.66
CA GLY A 80 -4.76 3.88 0.35
C GLY A 80 -6.00 3.81 1.26
N SER A 81 -5.83 4.15 2.53
CA SER A 81 -6.89 4.06 3.55
C SER A 81 -7.58 5.39 3.87
N THR A 82 -6.84 6.51 3.87
CA THR A 82 -7.33 7.81 4.37
C THR A 82 -7.06 8.97 3.43
N GLN A 83 -6.40 8.74 2.29
CA GLN A 83 -5.95 9.82 1.42
C GLN A 83 -7.07 10.37 0.56
N ALA A 84 -7.37 11.66 0.70
CA ALA A 84 -8.46 12.36 0.01
C ALA A 84 -8.02 13.17 -1.21
N SER A 85 -6.71 13.43 -1.39
CA SER A 85 -6.24 14.33 -2.46
C SER A 85 -6.72 13.88 -3.85
N PRO A 86 -7.28 14.79 -4.67
CA PRO A 86 -7.76 14.45 -6.01
C PRO A 86 -6.64 14.08 -6.97
N VAL A 87 -5.40 14.55 -6.71
CA VAL A 87 -4.21 14.20 -7.52
C VAL A 87 -4.01 12.70 -7.63
N LEU A 88 -4.31 11.95 -6.56
CA LEU A 88 -4.18 10.49 -6.52
C LEU A 88 -5.19 9.76 -7.42
N SER A 89 -6.21 10.43 -7.94
CA SER A 89 -7.17 9.85 -8.89
C SER A 89 -6.66 9.82 -10.33
N ASP A 90 -5.54 10.48 -10.65
CA ASP A 90 -4.98 10.48 -12.01
C ASP A 90 -4.37 9.10 -12.35
N LYS A 91 -5.15 8.27 -13.05
CA LYS A 91 -4.75 6.90 -13.44
C LYS A 91 -3.66 6.86 -14.50
N ASN A 92 -3.37 7.97 -15.18
CA ASN A 92 -2.22 8.05 -16.08
C ASN A 92 -0.92 8.16 -15.28
N LYS A 93 -0.97 8.74 -14.07
CA LYS A 93 0.18 8.86 -13.16
C LYS A 93 0.26 7.71 -12.16
N PHE A 94 -0.88 7.27 -11.64
CA PHE A 94 -0.96 6.28 -10.56
C PHE A 94 -1.86 5.09 -10.97
N PRO A 95 -1.50 4.34 -12.01
CA PRO A 95 -2.34 3.26 -12.54
C PRO A 95 -2.63 2.16 -11.50
N TYR A 96 -1.71 1.92 -10.56
CA TYR A 96 -1.82 0.87 -9.54
C TYR A 96 -2.38 1.35 -8.20
N PHE A 97 -2.72 2.64 -8.06
CA PHE A 97 -3.24 3.18 -6.82
C PHE A 97 -4.77 3.09 -6.75
N VAL A 98 -5.33 2.55 -5.67
CA VAL A 98 -6.75 2.58 -5.35
C VAL A 98 -6.95 3.07 -3.92
N ARG A 99 -8.16 3.50 -3.56
CA ARG A 99 -8.48 3.89 -2.18
C ARG A 99 -9.93 3.61 -1.86
N SER A 100 -10.19 3.29 -0.60
CA SER A 100 -11.55 3.15 -0.06
C SER A 100 -12.17 4.50 0.32
N TYR A 101 -11.34 5.51 0.58
CA TYR A 101 -11.80 6.86 0.88
C TYR A 101 -12.22 7.59 -0.39
N ALA A 102 -13.38 8.26 -0.36
CA ALA A 102 -13.85 9.08 -1.48
C ALA A 102 -12.93 10.30 -1.64
N GLY A 103 -12.25 10.40 -2.77
CA GLY A 103 -11.49 11.61 -3.11
C GLY A 103 -12.44 12.80 -3.25
N THR A 104 -12.07 13.94 -2.65
CA THR A 104 -12.80 15.21 -2.79
C THR A 104 -12.13 16.10 -3.82
#